data_AF-A0AA96X6Q9-F1
#
_entry.id   AF-A0AA96X6Q9-F1
#
_cell.length_a   1.000
_cell.length_b   1.000
_cell.length_c   1.000
_cell.angle_alpha   90.00
_cell.angle_beta   90.00
_cell.angle_gamma   90.00
#
_symmetry.space_group_name_H-M   'P 1'
#
loop_
_entity.id
_entity.type
_entity.pdbx_description
1 polymer ?
#
loop_
_entity_poly.entity_id
_entity_poly.type
_entity_poly.pdbx_seq_one_letter_code
_entity_poly.pdbx_strand_id
1 'polypeptide(L)'
;MLWLCIQFPRLPLEVLTRAQLQGEEALAQVVVEKQLVIDRNPAASQCGVETGLSIATASALCADLQLLQRDSQREQQELQQLAQWAYSFTPLVSPQSAGPMSNAESTPAHLYLELSGCLKASGGFKALIQQLSDELEQMGIHSLMGLSHSPSAAHMLSQLTEHRRWLAQSDSPPSPQQWRQWISFAPSKLLNCDNKTISKLYACGIKRVSQLLAIPLSEVGSRFGRPFVDYLARLNGTRQDPVCSYQPPAQFRSELFFPSPLDNSEQLLFPIGRLLRELCSQLQRRQLYTQQLNWHMDFGQNKSQEITVELSTPQLDPQRLIALTKLQLERATLDQPVQSISLNCKHLLPLEQGSLDEDLFGEGSQHKRNQQLLDKLKARLGHQALSGIALRESYLPEQAWQNTDTLIIKSNAKGQQIKPIQAPRPNWLLARPTKLESSEHKLFYQGELQLLQGPERIDGYWWQHGRHGRDYYIAKNRRDELYWVFQDLTTEEWFLHGVYS
;
A
#
# COMPACT_ATOMS: atom_id res chain seq x y z
N MET A 1 -16.40 -11.94 -21.23
CA MET A 1 -15.15 -11.52 -20.57
C MET A 1 -14.34 -10.77 -21.59
N LEU A 2 -13.68 -9.69 -21.17
CA LEU A 2 -12.95 -8.78 -22.03
C LEU A 2 -11.52 -8.73 -21.50
N TRP A 3 -10.63 -9.46 -22.16
CA TRP A 3 -9.22 -9.58 -21.76
C TRP A 3 -8.36 -8.69 -22.64
N LEU A 4 -7.58 -7.83 -22.01
CA LEU A 4 -6.52 -7.04 -22.63
C LEU A 4 -5.18 -7.74 -22.37
N CYS A 5 -4.36 -7.89 -23.41
CA CYS A 5 -2.96 -8.25 -23.32
C CYS A 5 -2.12 -7.02 -23.66
N ILE A 6 -1.20 -6.65 -22.77
CA ILE A 6 -0.22 -5.58 -23.00
C ILE A 6 1.15 -6.24 -23.07
N GLN A 7 1.78 -6.26 -24.25
CA GLN A 7 3.13 -6.79 -24.44
C GLN A 7 4.18 -5.69 -24.36
N PHE A 8 5.34 -6.00 -23.77
CA PHE A 8 6.49 -5.10 -23.65
C PHE A 8 7.69 -5.65 -24.44
N PRO A 9 7.69 -5.52 -25.78
CA PRO A 9 8.74 -6.09 -26.62
C PRO A 9 10.11 -5.41 -26.43
N ARG A 10 10.15 -4.20 -25.87
CA ARG A 10 11.38 -3.42 -25.66
C ARG A 10 11.83 -3.38 -24.20
N LEU A 11 11.17 -4.15 -23.33
CA LEU A 11 11.48 -4.17 -21.90
C LEU A 11 12.97 -4.47 -21.59
N PRO A 12 13.64 -5.42 -22.29
CA PRO A 12 15.06 -5.69 -22.02
C PRO A 12 15.96 -4.47 -22.22
N LEU A 13 15.66 -3.63 -23.21
CA LEU A 13 16.41 -2.39 -23.47
C LEU A 13 15.97 -1.26 -22.54
N GLU A 14 14.67 -1.02 -22.44
CA GLU A 14 14.09 0.12 -21.70
C GLU A 14 14.50 0.13 -20.23
N VAL A 15 14.57 -1.04 -19.60
CA VAL A 15 14.99 -1.18 -18.20
C VAL A 15 16.45 -0.75 -17.96
N LEU A 16 17.28 -0.79 -18.99
CA LEU A 16 18.69 -0.39 -18.91
C LEU A 16 18.93 1.06 -19.32
N THR A 17 18.11 1.60 -20.23
CA THR A 17 18.38 2.90 -20.87
C THR A 17 17.45 4.02 -20.42
N ARG A 18 16.29 3.74 -19.80
CA ARG A 18 15.28 4.76 -19.45
C ARG A 18 15.80 5.88 -18.53
N ALA A 19 16.84 5.63 -17.75
CA ALA A 19 17.45 6.62 -16.84
C ALA A 19 18.60 7.42 -17.47
N GLN A 20 18.95 7.18 -18.73
CA GLN A 20 20.05 7.85 -19.42
C GLN A 20 19.72 9.32 -19.74
N LEU A 21 20.74 10.19 -19.74
CA LEU A 21 20.59 11.61 -20.01
C LEU A 21 20.31 11.86 -21.50
N GLN A 22 19.57 12.93 -21.81
CA GLN A 22 19.33 13.38 -23.18
C GLN A 22 20.67 13.60 -23.91
N GLY A 23 20.99 12.72 -24.87
CA GLY A 23 22.25 12.69 -25.61
C GLY A 23 22.81 11.27 -25.82
N GLU A 24 22.63 10.36 -24.85
CA GLU A 24 23.07 8.96 -24.98
C GLU A 24 22.15 8.13 -25.90
N GLU A 25 20.92 8.57 -26.14
CA GLU A 25 19.97 7.97 -27.09
C GLU A 25 20.46 7.98 -28.54
N ALA A 26 21.44 8.82 -28.87
CA ALA A 26 22.04 8.91 -30.21
C ALA A 26 23.02 7.76 -30.50
N LEU A 27 23.53 7.06 -29.47
CA LEU A 27 24.46 5.95 -29.64
C LEU A 27 23.73 4.67 -30.05
N ALA A 28 24.33 3.86 -30.91
CA ALA A 28 23.78 2.55 -31.25
C ALA A 28 23.93 1.60 -30.06
N GLN A 29 22.81 1.11 -29.52
CA GLN A 29 22.78 0.25 -28.34
C GLN A 29 22.03 -1.05 -28.63
N VAL A 30 22.58 -2.17 -28.14
CA VAL A 30 21.95 -3.48 -28.19
C VAL A 30 22.00 -4.17 -26.84
N VAL A 31 20.93 -4.91 -26.54
CA VAL A 31 20.94 -5.85 -25.42
C VAL A 31 21.35 -7.21 -25.96
N VAL A 32 22.22 -7.89 -25.22
CA VAL A 32 22.76 -9.18 -25.61
C VAL A 32 22.54 -10.23 -24.53
N GLU A 33 22.29 -11.46 -24.96
CA GLU A 33 22.23 -12.66 -24.12
C GLU A 33 22.81 -13.83 -24.92
N LYS A 34 23.69 -14.63 -24.32
CA LYS A 34 24.31 -15.81 -24.97
C LYS A 34 24.93 -15.49 -26.35
N GLN A 35 25.65 -14.37 -26.46
CA GLN A 35 26.32 -13.91 -27.69
C GLN A 35 25.37 -13.55 -28.85
N LEU A 36 24.08 -13.36 -28.57
CA LEU A 36 23.08 -12.94 -29.55
C LEU A 36 22.44 -11.62 -29.15
N VAL A 37 22.10 -10.80 -30.14
CA VAL A 37 21.32 -9.57 -29.96
C VAL A 37 19.86 -9.95 -29.67
N ILE A 38 19.34 -9.51 -28.54
CA ILE A 38 17.94 -9.80 -28.13
C ILE A 38 17.03 -8.59 -28.32
N ASP A 39 17.57 -7.38 -28.23
CA ASP A 39 16.86 -6.14 -28.41
C ASP A 39 17.83 -5.04 -28.87
N ARG A 40 17.28 -3.98 -29.47
CA ARG A 40 18.06 -2.92 -30.12
C ARG A 40 17.33 -1.58 -30.13
N ASN A 41 18.07 -0.50 -29.97
CA ASN A 41 17.51 0.84 -30.11
C ASN A 41 17.36 1.24 -31.61
N PRO A 42 16.67 2.35 -31.91
CA PRO A 42 16.50 2.81 -33.30
C PRO A 42 17.83 3.08 -34.02
N ALA A 43 18.83 3.66 -33.35
CA ALA A 43 20.15 3.94 -33.93
C ALA A 43 20.86 2.65 -34.39
N ALA A 44 20.88 1.61 -33.56
CA ALA A 44 21.43 0.31 -33.94
C ALA A 44 20.65 -0.32 -35.12
N SER A 45 19.32 -0.17 -35.13
CA SER A 45 18.51 -0.66 -36.25
C SER A 45 18.78 0.07 -37.55
N GLN A 46 19.15 1.36 -37.53
CA GLN A 46 19.52 2.12 -38.72
C GLN A 46 20.86 1.66 -39.32
N CYS A 47 21.77 1.14 -38.49
CA CYS A 47 23.00 0.48 -38.94
C CYS A 47 22.76 -0.95 -39.49
N GLY A 48 21.51 -1.42 -39.56
CA GLY A 48 21.16 -2.75 -40.06
C GLY A 48 21.29 -3.86 -39.03
N VAL A 49 21.51 -3.54 -37.75
CA VAL A 49 21.52 -4.55 -36.68
C VAL A 49 20.10 -5.06 -36.46
N GLU A 50 19.94 -6.38 -36.38
CA GLU A 50 18.66 -7.06 -36.13
C GLU A 50 18.73 -7.97 -34.90
N THR A 51 17.56 -8.24 -34.32
CA THR A 51 17.41 -9.26 -33.27
C THR A 51 17.79 -10.63 -33.83
N GLY A 52 18.55 -11.38 -33.05
CA GLY A 52 19.05 -12.71 -33.38
C GLY A 52 20.40 -12.74 -34.09
N LEU A 53 21.00 -11.59 -34.44
CA LEU A 53 22.37 -11.53 -34.93
C LEU A 53 23.38 -11.89 -33.83
N SER A 54 24.52 -12.45 -34.23
CA SER A 54 25.65 -12.63 -33.31
C SER A 54 26.29 -11.29 -32.96
N ILE A 55 26.91 -11.17 -31.78
CA ILE A 55 27.64 -9.95 -31.40
C ILE A 55 28.71 -9.59 -32.43
N ALA A 56 29.40 -10.58 -33.01
CA ALA A 56 30.41 -10.36 -34.04
C ALA A 56 29.80 -9.74 -35.32
N THR A 57 28.66 -10.25 -35.77
CA THR A 57 27.95 -9.71 -36.95
C THR A 57 27.42 -8.31 -36.67
N ALA A 58 26.82 -8.09 -35.50
CA ALA A 58 26.29 -6.79 -35.11
C ALA A 58 27.41 -5.73 -35.01
N SER A 59 28.55 -6.08 -34.41
CA SER A 59 29.71 -5.18 -34.28
C SER A 59 30.39 -4.90 -35.63
N ALA A 60 30.27 -5.81 -36.61
CA ALA A 60 30.75 -5.58 -37.96
C ALA A 60 29.86 -4.59 -38.74
N LEU A 61 28.57 -4.54 -38.43
CA LEU A 61 27.60 -3.60 -39.03
C LEU A 61 27.69 -2.20 -38.40
N CYS A 62 28.06 -2.12 -37.13
CA CYS A 62 28.17 -0.88 -36.38
C CYS A 62 29.41 -0.91 -35.47
N ALA A 63 30.43 -0.11 -35.81
CA ALA A 63 31.70 -0.10 -35.08
C ALA A 63 31.57 0.47 -33.65
N ASP A 64 30.75 1.51 -33.49
CA ASP A 64 30.51 2.20 -32.21
C ASP A 64 29.33 1.60 -31.42
N LEU A 65 29.09 0.29 -31.57
CA LEU A 65 27.97 -0.41 -30.96
C LEU A 65 28.18 -0.64 -29.45
N GLN A 66 27.32 -0.05 -28.63
CA GLN A 66 27.32 -0.29 -27.19
C GLN A 66 26.57 -1.58 -26.85
N LEU A 67 27.28 -2.51 -26.20
CA LEU A 67 26.75 -3.81 -25.78
C LEU A 67 26.27 -3.75 -24.33
N LEU A 68 24.97 -3.99 -24.11
CA LEU A 68 24.35 -4.06 -22.80
C LEU A 68 24.02 -5.52 -22.47
N GLN A 69 24.45 -6.03 -21.31
CA GLN A 69 24.08 -7.38 -20.89
C GLN A 69 22.64 -7.40 -20.40
N ARG A 70 21.88 -8.42 -20.81
CA ARG A 70 20.50 -8.63 -20.33
C ARG A 70 20.46 -8.77 -18.80
N ASP A 71 19.60 -7.98 -18.15
CA ASP A 71 19.33 -8.07 -16.71
C ASP A 71 17.89 -8.56 -16.48
N SER A 72 17.71 -9.88 -16.48
CA SER A 72 16.40 -10.50 -16.27
C SER A 72 15.78 -10.17 -14.92
N GLN A 73 16.60 -9.81 -13.92
CA GLN A 73 16.11 -9.50 -12.58
C GLN A 73 15.49 -8.10 -12.57
N ARG A 74 16.13 -7.11 -13.22
CA ARG A 74 15.53 -5.79 -13.41
C ARG A 74 14.30 -5.85 -14.31
N GLU A 75 14.30 -6.65 -15.38
CA GLU A 75 13.10 -6.89 -16.21
C GLU A 75 11.93 -7.39 -15.37
N GLN A 76 12.18 -8.37 -14.49
CA GLN A 76 11.15 -8.90 -13.60
C GLN A 76 10.67 -7.84 -12.60
N GLN A 77 11.56 -7.02 -12.05
CA GLN A 77 11.18 -5.93 -11.15
C GLN A 77 10.29 -4.90 -11.85
N GLU A 78 10.66 -4.46 -13.05
CA GLU A 78 9.86 -3.53 -13.85
C GLU A 78 8.50 -4.13 -14.20
N LEU A 79 8.44 -5.43 -14.55
CA LEU A 79 7.17 -6.12 -14.80
C LEU A 79 6.26 -6.15 -13.56
N GLN A 80 6.82 -6.29 -12.36
CA GLN A 80 6.05 -6.21 -11.11
C GLN A 80 5.54 -4.77 -10.86
N GLN A 81 6.34 -3.75 -11.18
CA GLN A 81 5.89 -2.34 -11.10
C GLN A 81 4.76 -2.08 -12.09
N LEU A 82 4.86 -2.60 -13.32
CA LEU A 82 3.80 -2.54 -14.32
C LEU A 82 2.55 -3.30 -13.88
N ALA A 83 2.69 -4.46 -13.23
CA ALA A 83 1.56 -5.18 -12.67
C ALA A 83 0.87 -4.39 -11.55
N GLN A 84 1.64 -3.74 -10.68
CA GLN A 84 1.14 -2.86 -9.63
C GLN A 84 0.41 -1.64 -10.20
N TRP A 85 0.95 -1.04 -11.26
CA TRP A 85 0.30 0.03 -12.02
C TRP A 85 -1.03 -0.45 -12.62
N ALA A 86 -1.02 -1.56 -13.36
CA ALA A 86 -2.20 -2.15 -13.99
C ALA A 86 -3.29 -2.50 -12.96
N TYR A 87 -2.89 -2.86 -11.73
CA TYR A 87 -3.82 -3.19 -10.64
C TYR A 87 -4.71 -2.00 -10.26
N SER A 88 -4.28 -0.77 -10.55
CA SER A 88 -5.12 0.42 -10.33
C SER A 88 -6.29 0.57 -11.31
N PHE A 89 -6.30 -0.20 -12.40
CA PHE A 89 -7.39 -0.23 -13.39
C PHE A 89 -8.32 -1.44 -13.21
N THR A 90 -7.76 -2.59 -12.85
CA THR A 90 -8.54 -3.81 -12.62
C THR A 90 -7.85 -4.67 -11.54
N PRO A 91 -8.61 -5.32 -10.65
CA PRO A 91 -8.03 -6.26 -9.69
C PRO A 91 -7.53 -7.56 -10.35
N LEU A 92 -7.94 -7.84 -11.61
CA LEU A 92 -7.60 -9.05 -12.34
C LEU A 92 -6.46 -8.78 -13.32
N VAL A 93 -5.25 -8.69 -12.78
CA VAL A 93 -3.99 -8.52 -13.54
C VAL A 93 -3.19 -9.81 -13.47
N SER A 94 -2.52 -10.22 -14.54
CA SER A 94 -1.60 -11.36 -14.54
C SER A 94 -0.31 -11.03 -15.28
N PRO A 95 0.82 -10.83 -14.59
CA PRO A 95 2.12 -10.65 -15.23
C PRO A 95 2.67 -11.98 -15.73
N GLN A 96 3.26 -11.94 -16.92
CA GLN A 96 3.95 -13.04 -17.57
C GLN A 96 5.36 -12.58 -17.93
N SER A 97 6.36 -13.21 -17.33
CA SER A 97 7.76 -12.93 -17.64
C SER A 97 8.07 -13.28 -19.10
N ALA A 98 9.13 -12.67 -19.63
CA ALA A 98 9.64 -13.04 -20.93
C ALA A 98 9.95 -14.54 -21.00
N GLY A 99 9.63 -15.17 -22.13
CA GLY A 99 9.83 -16.60 -22.32
C GLY A 99 11.31 -16.95 -22.50
N PRO A 100 11.67 -18.23 -22.36
CA PRO A 100 13.04 -18.67 -22.59
C PRO A 100 13.47 -18.38 -24.02
N MET A 101 14.75 -18.03 -24.19
CA MET A 101 15.34 -17.82 -25.50
C MET A 101 15.32 -19.13 -26.31
N SER A 102 14.65 -19.13 -27.46
CA SER A 102 14.58 -20.27 -28.38
C SER A 102 14.87 -19.79 -29.80
N ASN A 103 15.99 -20.27 -30.38
CA ASN A 103 16.43 -19.89 -31.73
C ASN A 103 16.45 -18.37 -31.97
N ALA A 104 16.99 -17.61 -31.01
CA ALA A 104 17.17 -16.16 -31.11
C ALA A 104 15.89 -15.30 -31.10
N GLU A 105 14.73 -15.92 -30.80
CA GLU A 105 13.48 -15.23 -30.50
C GLU A 105 13.04 -15.58 -29.05
N SER A 106 12.51 -14.60 -28.34
CA SER A 106 11.94 -14.75 -26.99
C SER A 106 10.56 -14.11 -26.99
N THR A 107 9.58 -14.77 -26.34
CA THR A 107 8.27 -14.14 -26.16
C THR A 107 8.42 -12.98 -25.18
N PRO A 108 7.95 -11.77 -25.52
CA PRO A 108 8.13 -10.61 -24.66
C PRO A 108 7.34 -10.77 -23.35
N ALA A 109 7.81 -10.08 -22.31
CA ALA A 109 7.04 -9.95 -21.09
C ALA A 109 5.70 -9.26 -21.39
N HIS A 110 4.65 -9.64 -20.67
CA HIS A 110 3.31 -9.10 -20.92
C HIS A 110 2.42 -9.15 -19.67
N LEU A 111 1.38 -8.32 -19.67
CA LEU A 111 0.29 -8.37 -18.69
C LEU A 111 -1.00 -8.84 -19.35
N TYR A 112 -1.79 -9.64 -18.63
CA TYR A 112 -3.21 -9.83 -18.92
C TYR A 112 -4.06 -9.04 -17.94
N LEU A 113 -5.06 -8.31 -18.43
CA LEU A 113 -6.01 -7.53 -17.64
C LEU A 113 -7.43 -7.95 -18.03
N GLU A 114 -8.27 -8.30 -17.06
CA GLU A 114 -9.72 -8.48 -17.30
C GLU A 114 -10.42 -7.15 -17.07
N LEU A 115 -11.08 -6.61 -18.10
CA LEU A 115 -11.63 -5.26 -18.08
C LEU A 115 -13.15 -5.20 -17.89
N SER A 116 -13.89 -6.31 -17.98
CA SER A 116 -15.36 -6.26 -18.00
C SER A 116 -15.95 -5.58 -16.76
N GLY A 117 -15.36 -5.84 -15.59
CA GLY A 117 -15.85 -5.32 -14.30
C GLY A 117 -15.56 -3.84 -14.05
N CYS A 118 -14.58 -3.24 -14.73
CA CYS A 118 -14.09 -1.89 -14.41
C CYS A 118 -14.45 -0.81 -15.44
N LEU A 119 -15.08 -1.17 -16.57
CA LEU A 119 -15.45 -0.21 -17.63
C LEU A 119 -16.29 0.97 -17.12
N LYS A 120 -17.28 0.70 -16.26
CA LYS A 120 -18.15 1.77 -15.72
C LYS A 120 -17.40 2.73 -14.79
N ALA A 121 -16.55 2.19 -13.93
CA ALA A 121 -15.74 2.98 -13.00
C ALA A 121 -14.69 3.85 -13.72
N SER A 122 -14.25 3.41 -14.91
CA SER A 122 -13.23 4.06 -15.71
C SER A 122 -13.79 5.05 -16.75
N GLY A 123 -15.07 5.43 -16.65
CA GLY A 123 -15.70 6.36 -17.61
C GLY A 123 -15.99 5.77 -18.99
N GLY A 124 -15.91 4.44 -19.15
CA GLY A 124 -16.21 3.73 -20.40
C GLY A 124 -14.97 3.12 -21.08
N PHE A 125 -15.21 2.40 -22.19
CA PHE A 125 -14.16 1.65 -22.91
C PHE A 125 -13.08 2.55 -23.49
N LYS A 126 -13.46 3.58 -24.25
CA LYS A 126 -12.52 4.51 -24.88
C LYS A 126 -11.62 5.20 -23.85
N ALA A 127 -12.21 5.73 -22.79
CA ALA A 127 -11.49 6.44 -21.74
C ALA A 127 -10.45 5.54 -21.07
N LEU A 128 -10.82 4.29 -20.75
CA LEU A 128 -9.91 3.32 -20.15
C LEU A 128 -8.73 2.97 -21.07
N ILE A 129 -8.99 2.68 -22.35
CA ILE A 129 -7.91 2.33 -23.30
C ILE A 129 -6.98 3.53 -23.55
N GLN A 130 -7.55 4.74 -23.68
CA GLN A 130 -6.75 5.96 -23.85
C GLN A 130 -5.88 6.22 -22.62
N GLN A 131 -6.46 6.12 -21.41
CA GLN A 131 -5.72 6.32 -20.17
C GLN A 131 -4.57 5.31 -20.02
N LEU A 132 -4.80 4.03 -20.33
CA LEU A 132 -3.75 3.01 -20.32
C LEU A 132 -2.62 3.33 -21.30
N SER A 133 -2.95 3.81 -22.49
CA SER A 133 -1.97 4.21 -23.52
C SER A 133 -1.17 5.44 -23.09
N ASP A 134 -1.86 6.49 -22.63
CA ASP A 134 -1.24 7.76 -22.23
C ASP A 134 -0.32 7.56 -21.02
N GLU A 135 -0.73 6.76 -20.03
CA GLU A 135 0.11 6.48 -18.85
C GLU A 135 1.35 5.66 -19.23
N LEU A 136 1.26 4.69 -20.15
CA LEU A 136 2.43 3.95 -20.62
C LEU A 136 3.39 4.81 -21.45
N GLU A 137 2.86 5.72 -22.26
CA GLU A 137 3.65 6.70 -23.02
C GLU A 137 4.38 7.66 -22.08
N GLN A 138 3.70 8.18 -21.04
CA GLN A 138 4.31 9.01 -20.01
C GLN A 138 5.39 8.28 -19.20
N MET A 139 5.26 6.96 -19.02
CA MET A 139 6.28 6.12 -18.39
C MET A 139 7.46 5.82 -19.33
N GLY A 140 7.37 6.17 -20.62
CA GLY A 140 8.37 5.84 -21.62
C GLY A 140 8.46 4.34 -21.90
N ILE A 141 7.35 3.61 -21.80
CA ILE A 141 7.30 2.16 -21.98
C ILE A 141 6.60 1.82 -23.29
N HIS A 142 7.33 1.22 -24.22
CA HIS A 142 6.78 0.77 -25.49
C HIS A 142 5.91 -0.47 -25.30
N SER A 143 4.63 -0.35 -25.65
CA SER A 143 3.65 -1.40 -25.45
C SER A 143 2.85 -1.76 -26.71
N LEU A 144 2.46 -3.04 -26.81
CA LEU A 144 1.55 -3.53 -27.84
C LEU A 144 0.30 -4.12 -27.20
N MET A 145 -0.86 -3.57 -27.53
CA MET A 145 -2.13 -3.94 -26.89
C MET A 145 -3.03 -4.78 -27.79
N GLY A 146 -3.59 -5.85 -27.23
CA GLY A 146 -4.55 -6.74 -27.90
C GLY A 146 -5.73 -7.05 -27.00
N LEU A 147 -6.94 -7.11 -27.55
CA LEU A 147 -8.16 -7.24 -26.76
C LEU A 147 -9.01 -8.38 -27.32
N SER A 148 -9.44 -9.31 -26.46
CA SER A 148 -10.24 -10.45 -26.90
C SER A 148 -11.07 -11.06 -25.78
N HIS A 149 -11.73 -12.19 -26.07
CA HIS A 149 -12.55 -12.93 -25.10
C HIS A 149 -11.74 -13.84 -24.17
N SER A 150 -10.47 -14.13 -24.49
CA SER A 150 -9.56 -14.92 -23.66
C SER A 150 -8.13 -14.35 -23.68
N PRO A 151 -7.32 -14.59 -22.63
CA PRO A 151 -5.91 -14.22 -22.59
C PRO A 151 -5.11 -14.67 -23.82
N SER A 152 -5.23 -15.94 -24.22
CA SER A 152 -4.53 -16.50 -25.38
C SER A 152 -4.87 -15.77 -26.68
N ALA A 153 -6.14 -15.41 -26.87
CA ALA A 153 -6.59 -14.67 -28.03
C ALA A 153 -6.12 -13.20 -27.97
N ALA A 154 -6.23 -12.55 -26.81
CA ALA A 154 -5.74 -11.18 -26.62
C ALA A 154 -4.23 -11.06 -26.90
N HIS A 155 -3.44 -12.05 -26.48
CA HIS A 155 -2.01 -12.13 -26.77
C HIS A 155 -1.71 -12.26 -28.27
N MET A 156 -2.50 -13.04 -29.01
CA MET A 156 -2.35 -13.13 -30.45
C MET A 156 -2.71 -11.81 -31.14
N LEU A 157 -3.84 -11.21 -30.73
CA LEU A 157 -4.35 -9.99 -31.34
C LEU A 157 -3.46 -8.77 -31.06
N SER A 158 -2.69 -8.76 -29.97
CA SER A 158 -1.73 -7.68 -29.68
C SER A 158 -0.62 -7.57 -30.74
N GLN A 159 -0.31 -8.67 -31.42
CA GLN A 159 0.69 -8.73 -32.49
C GLN A 159 0.11 -8.36 -33.86
N LEU A 160 -1.23 -8.29 -34.00
CA LEU A 160 -1.88 -7.91 -35.25
C LEU A 160 -1.99 -6.39 -35.36
N THR A 161 -1.31 -5.83 -36.37
CA THR A 161 -1.31 -4.37 -36.61
C THR A 161 -2.71 -3.81 -36.91
N GLU A 162 -3.53 -4.54 -37.67
CA GLU A 162 -4.91 -4.12 -37.95
C GLU A 162 -5.77 -4.04 -36.69
N HIS A 163 -5.64 -5.01 -35.79
CA HIS A 163 -6.31 -5.01 -34.50
C HIS A 163 -5.85 -3.82 -33.64
N ARG A 164 -4.54 -3.56 -33.55
CA ARG A 164 -4.01 -2.43 -32.78
C ARG A 164 -4.53 -1.08 -33.28
N ARG A 165 -4.60 -0.88 -34.60
CA ARG A 165 -5.17 0.35 -35.18
C ARG A 165 -6.65 0.50 -34.82
N TRP A 166 -7.41 -0.59 -34.88
CA TRP A 166 -8.80 -0.58 -34.45
C TRP A 166 -8.93 -0.23 -32.97
N LEU A 167 -8.13 -0.84 -32.09
CA LEU A 167 -8.18 -0.62 -30.65
C LEU A 167 -7.92 0.84 -30.29
N ALA A 168 -6.98 1.50 -30.98
CA ALA A 168 -6.65 2.91 -30.78
C ALA A 168 -7.76 3.89 -31.22
N GLN A 169 -8.70 3.45 -32.07
CA GLN A 169 -9.73 4.31 -32.66
C GLN A 169 -11.16 3.96 -32.22
N SER A 170 -11.35 2.81 -31.56
CA SER A 170 -12.68 2.29 -31.24
C SER A 170 -13.27 2.94 -29.98
N ASP A 171 -14.54 3.30 -30.05
CA ASP A 171 -15.31 3.82 -28.91
C ASP A 171 -15.97 2.71 -28.08
N SER A 172 -16.07 1.50 -28.63
CA SER A 172 -16.77 0.36 -28.03
C SER A 172 -15.95 -0.92 -28.08
N PRO A 173 -16.19 -1.87 -27.16
CA PRO A 173 -15.57 -3.18 -27.22
C PRO A 173 -15.99 -3.92 -28.50
N PRO A 174 -15.16 -4.86 -29.00
CA PRO A 174 -15.43 -5.53 -30.24
C PRO A 174 -16.67 -6.43 -30.09
N SER A 175 -17.30 -6.80 -31.20
CA SER A 175 -18.37 -7.80 -31.18
C SER A 175 -17.80 -9.22 -31.21
N PRO A 176 -18.58 -10.23 -30.75
CA PRO A 176 -18.19 -11.64 -30.90
C PRO A 176 -17.83 -12.08 -32.31
N GLN A 177 -18.38 -11.43 -33.32
CA GLN A 177 -18.06 -11.71 -34.71
C GLN A 177 -16.73 -11.09 -35.11
N GLN A 178 -16.42 -9.87 -34.66
CA GLN A 178 -15.19 -9.16 -35.00
C GLN A 178 -13.94 -9.89 -34.50
N TRP A 179 -13.88 -10.27 -33.22
CA TRP A 179 -12.70 -10.99 -32.75
C TRP A 179 -12.57 -12.39 -33.36
N ARG A 180 -13.68 -13.09 -33.65
CA ARG A 180 -13.63 -14.36 -34.40
C ARG A 180 -13.05 -14.18 -35.79
N GLN A 181 -13.36 -13.07 -36.47
CA GLN A 181 -12.78 -12.73 -37.77
C GLN A 181 -11.27 -12.49 -37.64
N TRP A 182 -10.83 -11.64 -36.71
CA TRP A 182 -9.40 -11.38 -36.51
C TRP A 182 -8.62 -12.65 -36.18
N ILE A 183 -9.14 -13.47 -35.27
CA ILE A 183 -8.54 -14.74 -34.90
C ILE A 183 -8.45 -15.66 -36.12
N SER A 184 -9.51 -15.77 -36.92
CA SER A 184 -9.53 -16.64 -38.11
C SER A 184 -8.53 -16.22 -39.18
N PHE A 185 -8.36 -14.91 -39.40
CA PHE A 185 -7.43 -14.39 -40.41
C PHE A 185 -5.99 -14.26 -39.91
N ALA A 186 -5.75 -14.43 -38.61
CA ALA A 186 -4.42 -14.38 -38.03
C ALA A 186 -3.48 -15.43 -38.68
N PRO A 187 -2.23 -15.04 -39.00
CA PRO A 187 -1.21 -16.00 -39.41
C PRO A 187 -0.94 -17.03 -38.31
N SER A 188 -0.72 -18.29 -38.69
CA SER A 188 -0.40 -19.37 -37.74
C SER A 188 0.92 -19.13 -36.99
N LYS A 189 1.83 -18.29 -37.52
CA LYS A 189 3.06 -17.86 -36.83
C LYS A 189 2.79 -17.06 -35.55
N LEU A 190 1.61 -16.45 -35.40
CA LEU A 190 1.25 -15.69 -34.19
C LEU A 190 0.68 -16.56 -33.06
N LEU A 191 0.53 -17.88 -33.29
CA LEU A 191 0.15 -18.81 -32.24
C LEU A 191 1.28 -18.88 -31.20
N ASN A 192 0.91 -18.83 -29.92
CA ASN A 192 1.85 -18.96 -28.82
C ASN A 192 2.19 -20.45 -28.58
N CYS A 193 2.92 -21.04 -29.52
CA CYS A 193 3.41 -22.41 -29.47
C CYS A 193 4.87 -22.49 -29.89
N ASP A 194 5.49 -23.65 -29.67
CA ASP A 194 6.89 -23.84 -29.97
C ASP A 194 7.19 -23.80 -31.48
N ASN A 195 8.39 -23.35 -31.83
CA ASN A 195 8.82 -23.20 -33.23
C ASN A 195 8.74 -24.50 -34.05
N LYS A 196 8.82 -25.69 -33.42
CA LYS A 196 8.65 -26.96 -34.14
C LYS A 196 7.20 -27.15 -34.55
N THR A 197 6.25 -26.82 -33.69
CA THR A 197 4.81 -26.83 -34.02
C THR A 197 4.51 -25.82 -35.14
N ILE A 198 5.01 -24.59 -35.06
CA ILE A 198 4.85 -23.58 -36.12
C ILE A 198 5.43 -24.09 -37.45
N SER A 199 6.65 -24.62 -37.44
CA SER A 199 7.30 -25.15 -38.65
C SER A 199 6.51 -26.30 -39.28
N LYS A 200 5.97 -27.21 -38.46
CA LYS A 200 5.09 -28.30 -38.91
C LYS A 200 3.78 -27.78 -39.52
N LEU A 201 3.16 -26.75 -38.92
CA LEU A 201 1.95 -26.14 -39.47
C LEU A 201 2.20 -25.59 -40.88
N TYR A 202 3.32 -24.86 -41.05
CA TYR A 202 3.71 -24.32 -42.35
C TYR A 202 4.07 -25.40 -43.36
N ALA A 203 4.75 -26.46 -42.95
CA ALA A 203 5.05 -27.62 -43.81
C ALA A 203 3.77 -28.33 -44.30
N CYS A 204 2.71 -28.33 -43.49
CA CYS A 204 1.38 -28.83 -43.87
C CYS A 204 0.55 -27.83 -44.69
N GLY A 205 1.08 -26.64 -45.01
CA GLY A 205 0.36 -25.59 -45.74
C GLY A 205 -0.61 -24.76 -44.89
N ILE A 206 -0.61 -24.94 -43.56
CA ILE A 206 -1.49 -24.24 -42.61
C ILE A 206 -0.83 -22.90 -42.23
N LYS A 207 -1.13 -21.86 -42.99
CA LYS A 207 -0.61 -20.49 -42.83
C LYS A 207 -1.53 -19.57 -42.05
N ARG A 208 -2.81 -19.92 -41.92
CA ARG A 208 -3.83 -19.13 -41.20
C ARG A 208 -4.57 -20.00 -40.18
N VAL A 209 -5.03 -19.36 -39.11
CA VAL A 209 -5.82 -20.04 -38.07
C VAL A 209 -7.13 -20.60 -38.65
N SER A 210 -7.79 -19.92 -39.59
CA SER A 210 -9.00 -20.44 -40.24
C SER A 210 -8.80 -21.81 -40.91
N GLN A 211 -7.64 -22.06 -41.50
CA GLN A 211 -7.30 -23.35 -42.11
C GLN A 211 -7.16 -24.43 -41.04
N LEU A 212 -6.63 -24.07 -39.87
CA LEU A 212 -6.52 -24.97 -38.73
C LEU A 212 -7.89 -25.29 -38.13
N LEU A 213 -8.77 -24.29 -38.03
CA LEU A 213 -10.14 -24.46 -37.51
C LEU A 213 -11.04 -25.27 -38.44
N ALA A 214 -10.69 -25.38 -39.72
CA ALA A 214 -11.40 -26.23 -40.68
C ALA A 214 -11.05 -27.73 -40.55
N ILE A 215 -9.97 -28.07 -39.83
CA ILE A 215 -9.52 -29.45 -39.64
C ILE A 215 -10.26 -30.06 -38.43
N PRO A 216 -10.75 -31.31 -38.50
CA PRO A 216 -11.32 -31.99 -37.34
C PRO A 216 -10.34 -32.03 -36.15
N LEU A 217 -10.82 -31.69 -34.94
CA LEU A 217 -9.98 -31.61 -33.74
C LEU A 217 -9.26 -32.93 -33.42
N SER A 218 -9.82 -34.08 -33.79
CA SER A 218 -9.19 -35.41 -33.65
C SER A 218 -7.91 -35.53 -34.47
N GLU A 219 -7.87 -34.99 -35.69
CA GLU A 219 -6.69 -34.99 -36.57
C GLU A 219 -5.64 -34.00 -36.10
N VAL A 220 -6.07 -32.83 -35.60
CA VAL A 220 -5.17 -31.87 -34.95
C VAL A 220 -4.53 -32.52 -33.73
N GLY A 221 -5.32 -33.20 -32.90
CA GLY A 221 -4.85 -33.89 -31.70
C GLY A 221 -3.88 -35.02 -32.00
N SER A 222 -4.08 -35.81 -33.06
CA SER A 222 -3.16 -36.90 -33.41
C SER A 222 -1.78 -36.40 -33.88
N ARG A 223 -1.73 -35.26 -34.57
CA ARG A 223 -0.48 -34.70 -35.13
C ARG A 223 0.28 -33.77 -34.19
N PHE A 224 -0.45 -32.96 -33.42
CA PHE A 224 0.11 -31.88 -32.59
C PHE A 224 -0.06 -32.12 -31.08
N GLY A 225 -0.78 -33.18 -30.71
CA GLY A 225 -0.99 -33.58 -29.33
C GLY A 225 -2.08 -32.79 -28.60
N ARG A 226 -2.45 -33.30 -27.43
CA ARG A 226 -3.48 -32.72 -26.56
C ARG A 226 -3.19 -31.28 -26.09
N PRO A 227 -1.95 -30.90 -25.72
CA PRO A 227 -1.66 -29.52 -25.28
C PRO A 227 -2.01 -28.46 -26.33
N PHE A 228 -1.78 -28.77 -27.61
CA PHE A 228 -2.09 -27.85 -28.70
C PHE A 228 -3.61 -27.73 -28.92
N VAL A 229 -4.34 -28.84 -28.87
CA VAL A 229 -5.82 -28.84 -28.93
C VAL A 229 -6.41 -28.02 -27.78
N ASP A 230 -5.88 -28.19 -26.56
CA ASP A 230 -6.31 -27.44 -25.38
C ASP A 230 -6.02 -25.94 -25.54
N TYR A 231 -4.87 -25.57 -26.11
CA TYR A 231 -4.56 -24.19 -26.47
C TYR A 231 -5.55 -23.61 -27.49
N LEU A 232 -5.87 -24.33 -28.57
CA LEU A 232 -6.86 -23.88 -29.55
C LEU A 232 -8.26 -23.70 -28.94
N ALA A 233 -8.65 -24.58 -28.01
CA ALA A 233 -9.92 -24.45 -27.30
C ALA A 233 -9.97 -23.18 -26.43
N ARG A 234 -8.87 -22.83 -25.75
CA ARG A 234 -8.74 -21.57 -24.99
C ARG A 234 -8.74 -20.34 -25.88
N LEU A 235 -8.01 -20.40 -26.99
CA LEU A 235 -7.96 -19.35 -28.00
C LEU A 235 -9.35 -19.06 -28.61
N ASN A 236 -10.15 -20.10 -28.88
CA ASN A 236 -11.52 -19.93 -29.38
C ASN A 236 -12.57 -19.65 -28.30
N GLY A 237 -12.19 -19.70 -27.02
CA GLY A 237 -13.10 -19.48 -25.90
C GLY A 237 -14.06 -20.64 -25.63
N THR A 238 -13.82 -21.82 -26.19
CA THR A 238 -14.59 -23.04 -25.88
C THR A 238 -14.11 -23.72 -24.59
N ARG A 239 -12.93 -23.33 -24.10
CA ARG A 239 -12.38 -23.73 -22.81
C ARG A 239 -11.95 -22.51 -22.01
N GLN A 240 -12.05 -22.60 -20.68
CA GLN A 240 -11.51 -21.59 -19.79
C GLN A 240 -10.00 -21.47 -19.95
N ASP A 241 -9.52 -20.24 -19.90
CA ASP A 241 -8.11 -19.86 -20.05
C ASP A 241 -7.62 -19.17 -18.76
N PRO A 242 -7.44 -19.94 -17.67
CA PRO A 242 -7.11 -19.37 -16.37
C PRO A 242 -5.67 -18.84 -16.35
N VAL A 243 -5.51 -17.65 -15.79
CA VAL A 243 -4.21 -17.00 -15.56
C VAL A 243 -4.05 -16.70 -14.07
N CYS A 244 -2.81 -16.72 -13.57
CA CYS A 244 -2.54 -16.45 -12.15
C CYS A 244 -2.66 -14.95 -11.87
N SER A 245 -3.56 -14.56 -10.97
CA SER A 245 -3.73 -13.15 -10.63
C SER A 245 -2.55 -12.65 -9.81
N TYR A 246 -2.04 -11.49 -10.19
CA TYR A 246 -1.15 -10.67 -9.39
C TYR A 246 -1.79 -10.36 -8.04
N GLN A 247 -1.00 -10.49 -6.99
CA GLN A 247 -1.37 -10.07 -5.66
C GLN A 247 -0.42 -8.93 -5.27
N PRO A 248 -0.93 -7.69 -5.14
CA PRO A 248 -0.09 -6.59 -4.72
C PRO A 248 0.44 -6.86 -3.31
N PRO A 249 1.69 -6.46 -3.00
CA PRO A 249 2.24 -6.61 -1.67
C PRO A 249 1.29 -6.04 -0.60
N ALA A 250 1.17 -6.76 0.52
CA ALA A 250 0.36 -6.34 1.66
C ALA A 250 0.96 -5.13 2.41
N GLN A 251 2.22 -4.83 2.14
CA GLN A 251 2.99 -3.75 2.73
C GLN A 251 3.51 -2.80 1.63
N PHE A 252 3.75 -1.55 2.01
CA PHE A 252 4.44 -0.58 1.17
C PHE A 252 5.89 -0.45 1.62
N ARG A 253 6.83 -0.52 0.68
CA ARG A 253 8.24 -0.18 0.91
C ARG A 253 8.76 0.58 -0.31
N SER A 254 9.35 1.75 -0.09
CA SER A 254 10.07 2.50 -1.10
C SER A 254 11.32 3.12 -0.49
N GLU A 255 12.41 3.16 -1.26
CA GLU A 255 13.75 3.49 -0.78
C GLU A 255 14.47 4.38 -1.81
N LEU A 256 15.20 5.38 -1.32
CA LEU A 256 16.02 6.28 -2.11
C LEU A 256 17.46 6.24 -1.61
N PHE A 257 18.40 6.06 -2.55
CA PHE A 257 19.83 6.16 -2.31
C PHE A 257 20.34 7.53 -2.75
N PHE A 258 21.26 8.10 -1.97
CA PHE A 258 21.85 9.40 -2.25
C PHE A 258 23.29 9.24 -2.74
N PRO A 259 23.62 9.74 -3.95
CA PRO A 259 25.00 9.73 -4.44
C PRO A 259 25.96 10.54 -3.54
N SER A 260 25.44 11.57 -2.87
CA SER A 260 26.14 12.34 -1.85
C SER A 260 25.31 12.29 -0.57
N PRO A 261 25.88 11.82 0.57
CA PRO A 261 25.14 11.70 1.82
C PRO A 261 24.58 13.04 2.30
N LEU A 262 23.39 13.01 2.92
CA LEU A 262 22.70 14.20 3.41
C LEU A 262 22.84 14.30 4.93
N ASP A 263 23.37 15.41 5.44
CA ASP A 263 23.66 15.63 6.86
C ASP A 263 22.64 16.52 7.59
N ASN A 264 21.67 17.07 6.86
CA ASN A 264 20.65 17.99 7.38
C ASN A 264 19.23 17.41 7.21
N SER A 265 18.43 17.44 8.28
CA SER A 265 17.04 16.99 8.29
C SER A 265 16.13 17.78 7.34
N GLU A 266 16.43 19.07 7.07
CA GLU A 266 15.67 19.86 6.10
C GLU A 266 15.89 19.36 4.65
N GLN A 267 17.11 18.92 4.32
CA GLN A 267 17.41 18.38 2.99
C GLN A 267 16.67 17.07 2.73
N LEU A 268 16.37 16.30 3.79
CA LEU A 268 15.60 15.06 3.72
C LEU A 268 14.12 15.29 3.38
N LEU A 269 13.57 16.49 3.57
CA LEU A 269 12.14 16.75 3.34
C LEU A 269 11.75 16.59 1.86
N PHE A 270 12.64 16.91 0.93
CA PHE A 270 12.38 16.72 -0.50
C PHE A 270 12.26 15.24 -0.90
N PRO A 271 13.24 14.36 -0.61
CA PRO A 271 13.11 12.92 -0.88
C PRO A 271 11.97 12.27 -0.08
N ILE A 272 11.74 12.67 1.17
CA ILE A 272 10.58 12.24 1.95
C ILE A 272 9.27 12.59 1.25
N GLY A 273 9.15 13.82 0.73
CA GLY A 273 7.97 14.26 -0.01
C GLY A 273 7.71 13.43 -1.28
N ARG A 274 8.77 12.95 -1.96
CA ARG A 274 8.63 12.00 -3.07
C ARG A 274 8.06 10.66 -2.60
N LEU A 275 8.65 10.07 -1.55
CA LEU A 275 8.20 8.78 -1.00
C LEU A 275 6.77 8.82 -0.45
N LEU A 276 6.38 9.92 0.19
CA LEU A 276 5.02 10.11 0.69
C LEU A 276 4.00 10.31 -0.42
N ARG A 277 4.34 11.03 -1.51
CA ARG A 277 3.46 11.13 -2.68
C ARG A 277 3.25 9.76 -3.34
N GLU A 278 4.32 8.95 -3.43
CA GLU A 278 4.23 7.57 -3.92
C GLU A 278 3.31 6.72 -3.04
N LEU A 279 3.50 6.75 -1.72
CA LEU A 279 2.63 6.07 -0.75
C LEU A 279 1.17 6.49 -0.93
N CYS A 280 0.88 7.80 -0.89
CA CYS A 280 -0.48 8.31 -1.00
C CYS A 280 -1.15 7.89 -2.32
N SER A 281 -0.41 7.92 -3.43
CA SER A 281 -0.93 7.46 -4.72
C SER A 281 -1.31 5.97 -4.68
N GLN A 282 -0.46 5.12 -4.11
CA GLN A 282 -0.75 3.69 -3.97
C GLN A 282 -1.94 3.41 -3.03
N LEU A 283 -1.98 4.09 -1.89
CA LEU A 283 -3.07 3.96 -0.91
C LEU A 283 -4.40 4.38 -1.53
N GLN A 284 -4.45 5.53 -2.21
CA GLN A 284 -5.65 6.04 -2.86
C GLN A 284 -6.14 5.09 -3.98
N ARG A 285 -5.23 4.62 -4.84
CA ARG A 285 -5.55 3.67 -5.92
C ARG A 285 -6.11 2.35 -5.39
N ARG A 286 -5.62 1.89 -4.23
CA ARG A 286 -6.04 0.61 -3.61
C ARG A 286 -7.15 0.77 -2.59
N GLN A 287 -7.65 1.98 -2.34
CA GLN A 287 -8.59 2.29 -1.26
C GLN A 287 -8.10 1.74 0.08
N LEU A 288 -6.85 2.00 0.41
CA LEU A 288 -6.19 1.62 1.66
C LEU A 288 -5.79 2.87 2.44
N TYR A 289 -5.46 2.68 3.72
CA TYR A 289 -4.75 3.67 4.53
C TYR A 289 -3.75 2.97 5.46
N THR A 290 -2.88 3.76 6.08
CA THR A 290 -1.99 3.29 7.14
C THR A 290 -2.09 4.18 8.36
N GLN A 291 -1.83 3.62 9.53
CA GLN A 291 -1.77 4.35 10.81
C GLN A 291 -0.33 4.65 11.24
N GLN A 292 0.67 4.08 10.56
CA GLN A 292 2.07 4.21 10.93
C GLN A 292 2.95 4.38 9.70
N LEU A 293 3.81 5.39 9.74
CA LEU A 293 4.90 5.59 8.79
C LEU A 293 6.20 5.23 9.51
N ASN A 294 6.90 4.19 9.05
CA ASN A 294 8.21 3.85 9.59
C ASN A 294 9.29 4.33 8.62
N TRP A 295 10.04 5.33 9.03
CA TRP A 295 11.21 5.81 8.32
C TRP A 295 12.44 5.08 8.82
N HIS A 296 13.23 4.58 7.90
CA HIS A 296 14.53 3.97 8.19
C HIS A 296 15.60 4.72 7.41
N MET A 297 16.53 5.32 8.13
CA MET A 297 17.66 6.08 7.60
C MET A 297 18.93 5.27 7.82
N ASP A 298 19.62 4.94 6.74
CA ASP A 298 20.90 4.23 6.78
C ASP A 298 22.05 5.24 6.67
N PHE A 299 23.01 5.15 7.58
CA PHE A 299 24.23 5.97 7.59
C PHE A 299 25.42 5.23 6.98
N GLY A 300 25.24 3.96 6.58
CA GLY A 300 26.28 3.05 6.15
C GLY A 300 26.92 2.29 7.31
N GLN A 301 27.74 1.28 6.99
CA GLN A 301 28.46 0.44 7.97
C GLN A 301 27.55 -0.19 9.05
N ASN A 302 26.34 -0.61 8.65
CA ASN A 302 25.30 -1.18 9.53
C ASN A 302 24.80 -0.26 10.64
N LYS A 303 24.98 1.06 10.51
CA LYS A 303 24.37 2.04 11.40
C LYS A 303 23.11 2.59 10.77
N SER A 304 21.99 2.47 11.46
CA SER A 304 20.71 3.00 11.01
C SER A 304 19.93 3.62 12.16
N GLN A 305 18.99 4.48 11.81
CA GLN A 305 18.06 5.10 12.72
C GLN A 305 16.64 4.93 12.19
N GLU A 306 15.73 4.55 13.09
CA GLU A 306 14.31 4.43 12.79
C GLU A 306 13.51 5.56 13.44
N ILE A 307 12.60 6.14 12.67
CA ILE A 307 11.64 7.14 13.14
C ILE A 307 10.24 6.68 12.75
N THR A 308 9.39 6.51 13.75
CA THR A 308 7.99 6.15 13.53
C THR A 308 7.09 7.37 13.73
N VAL A 309 6.24 7.62 12.73
CA VAL A 309 5.16 8.61 12.80
C VAL A 309 3.84 7.85 12.90
N GLU A 310 3.11 8.04 14.00
CA GLU A 310 1.78 7.46 14.16
C GLU A 310 0.69 8.47 13.80
N LEU A 311 -0.38 7.96 13.20
CA LEU A 311 -1.52 8.73 12.72
C LEU A 311 -2.78 8.27 13.47
N SER A 312 -3.52 9.22 14.03
CA SER A 312 -4.77 8.92 14.75
C SER A 312 -5.95 8.68 13.80
N THR A 313 -5.82 9.07 12.53
CA THR A 313 -6.85 8.88 11.49
C THR A 313 -6.27 8.53 10.13
N PRO A 314 -7.07 7.90 9.24
CA PRO A 314 -6.72 7.73 7.84
C PRO A 314 -6.32 9.07 7.20
N GLN A 315 -5.12 9.12 6.62
CA GLN A 315 -4.62 10.31 5.94
C GLN A 315 -4.05 9.93 4.58
N LEU A 316 -4.55 10.60 3.53
CA LEU A 316 -4.07 10.44 2.15
C LEU A 316 -3.46 11.73 1.58
N ASP A 317 -3.48 12.84 2.31
CA ASP A 317 -2.86 14.10 1.89
C ASP A 317 -1.33 14.08 2.14
N PRO A 318 -0.50 14.10 1.08
CA PRO A 318 0.96 14.08 1.23
C PRO A 318 1.49 15.27 2.03
N GLN A 319 0.91 16.47 1.88
CA GLN A 319 1.42 17.67 2.55
C GLN A 319 1.31 17.56 4.06
N ARG A 320 0.23 16.93 4.55
CA ARG A 320 0.03 16.67 5.98
C ARG A 320 1.00 15.63 6.52
N LEU A 321 1.23 14.54 5.78
CA LEU A 321 2.19 13.53 6.17
C LEU A 321 3.63 14.08 6.20
N ILE A 322 3.97 14.97 5.26
CA ILE A 322 5.26 15.69 5.27
C ILE A 322 5.36 16.56 6.51
N ALA A 323 4.33 17.33 6.86
CA ALA A 323 4.34 18.19 8.04
C ALA A 323 4.50 17.40 9.35
N LEU A 324 3.82 16.26 9.50
CA LEU A 324 3.97 15.39 10.67
C LEU A 324 5.36 14.74 10.74
N THR A 325 5.88 14.29 9.60
CA THR A 325 7.24 13.72 9.52
C THR A 325 8.30 14.78 9.86
N LYS A 326 8.12 16.02 9.40
CA LYS A 326 9.00 17.15 9.74
C LYS A 326 9.07 17.37 11.26
N LEU A 327 7.94 17.38 11.95
CA LEU A 327 7.90 17.55 13.41
C LEU A 327 8.66 16.44 14.15
N GLN A 328 8.60 15.20 13.67
CA GLN A 328 9.37 14.10 14.26
C GLN A 328 10.87 14.20 13.96
N LEU A 329 11.23 14.62 12.74
CA LEU A 329 12.63 14.86 12.37
C LEU A 329 13.26 16.01 13.16
N GLU A 330 12.52 17.07 13.48
CA GLU A 330 13.01 18.16 14.33
C GLU A 330 13.34 17.70 15.76
N ARG A 331 12.68 16.64 16.23
CA ARG A 331 12.93 16.04 17.55
C ARG A 331 14.08 15.02 17.53
N ALA A 332 14.33 14.40 16.38
CA ALA A 332 15.38 13.42 16.19
C ALA A 332 16.69 14.11 15.80
N THR A 333 17.78 13.79 16.48
CA THR A 333 19.12 14.19 16.02
C THR A 333 19.57 13.21 14.95
N LEU A 334 20.14 13.72 13.86
CA LEU A 334 20.87 12.91 12.89
C LEU A 334 22.31 12.78 13.38
N ASP A 335 22.68 11.57 13.80
CA ASP A 335 24.02 11.35 14.36
C ASP A 335 25.10 11.33 13.26
N GLN A 336 24.71 11.02 12.02
CA GLN A 336 25.61 10.88 10.86
C GLN A 336 24.90 11.28 9.56
N PRO A 337 25.64 11.57 8.47
CA PRO A 337 25.06 11.79 7.15
C PRO A 337 24.33 10.55 6.62
N VAL A 338 23.11 10.75 6.14
CA VAL A 338 22.21 9.70 5.61
C VAL A 338 22.62 9.33 4.19
N GLN A 339 22.88 8.04 3.95
CA GLN A 339 23.21 7.47 2.63
C GLN A 339 21.97 6.96 1.89
N SER A 340 20.98 6.43 2.63
CA SER A 340 19.68 6.07 2.08
C SER A 340 18.55 6.35 3.06
N ILE A 341 17.36 6.59 2.52
CA ILE A 341 16.14 6.70 3.30
C ILE A 341 15.08 5.78 2.72
N SER A 342 14.39 5.04 3.58
CA SER A 342 13.26 4.19 3.18
C SER A 342 12.03 4.45 4.03
N LEU A 343 10.87 4.33 3.39
CA LEU A 343 9.55 4.37 4.01
C LEU A 343 8.95 2.97 3.99
N ASN A 344 8.58 2.45 5.16
CA ASN A 344 7.97 1.15 5.32
C ASN A 344 6.64 1.23 6.07
N CYS A 345 5.55 0.80 5.41
CA CYS A 345 4.23 0.65 6.00
C CYS A 345 3.83 -0.82 5.94
N LYS A 346 4.01 -1.53 7.06
CA LYS A 346 3.71 -2.97 7.21
C LYS A 346 2.20 -3.25 7.31
N HIS A 347 1.46 -2.30 7.86
CA HIS A 347 0.02 -2.43 8.10
C HIS A 347 -0.76 -1.47 7.20
N LEU A 348 -1.33 -2.03 6.14
CA LEU A 348 -2.27 -1.35 5.26
C LEU A 348 -3.66 -1.89 5.54
N LEU A 349 -4.60 -0.99 5.82
CA LEU A 349 -5.96 -1.30 6.19
C LEU A 349 -6.92 -0.81 5.10
N PRO A 350 -8.02 -1.54 4.82
CA PRO A 350 -9.03 -1.09 3.88
C PRO A 350 -9.67 0.21 4.36
N LEU A 351 -9.81 1.17 3.45
CA LEU A 351 -10.51 2.41 3.70
C LEU A 351 -12.02 2.16 3.59
N GLU A 352 -12.74 2.23 4.71
CA GLU A 352 -14.20 2.08 4.70
C GLU A 352 -14.87 3.37 4.19
N GLN A 353 -16.04 3.24 3.55
CA GLN A 353 -16.82 4.39 3.10
C GLN A 353 -17.15 5.30 4.30
N GLY A 354 -16.86 6.60 4.18
CA GLY A 354 -16.97 7.57 5.27
C GLY A 354 -15.69 7.73 6.11
N SER A 355 -14.67 6.88 5.99
CA SER A 355 -13.45 7.00 6.82
C SER A 355 -12.63 8.28 6.58
N LEU A 356 -12.81 8.94 5.43
CA LEU A 356 -12.19 10.23 5.15
C LEU A 356 -13.08 11.44 5.49
N ASP A 357 -14.33 11.17 5.94
CA ASP A 357 -15.39 12.12 6.30
C ASP A 357 -15.17 13.50 5.70
N GLU A 358 -15.45 13.60 4.40
CA GLU A 358 -16.05 14.81 3.85
C GLU A 358 -17.55 14.66 4.09
N ASP A 359 -17.97 14.91 5.31
CA ASP A 359 -19.37 15.20 5.55
C ASP A 359 -19.72 16.43 4.71
N LEU A 360 -20.56 16.23 3.70
CA LEU A 360 -20.98 17.27 2.75
C LEU A 360 -21.59 18.50 3.47
N PHE A 361 -21.98 18.32 4.73
CA PHE A 361 -22.64 19.31 5.58
C PHE A 361 -21.79 19.83 6.75
N GLY A 362 -20.50 19.45 6.84
CA GLY A 362 -19.49 20.15 7.63
C GLY A 362 -19.35 19.79 9.12
N GLU A 363 -20.20 18.93 9.69
CA GLU A 363 -20.09 18.51 11.10
C GLU A 363 -18.85 17.62 11.34
N GLY A 364 -18.43 16.85 10.33
CA GLY A 364 -17.18 16.07 10.35
C GLY A 364 -15.89 16.91 10.45
N SER A 365 -15.93 18.21 10.14
CA SER A 365 -14.72 19.06 10.07
C SER A 365 -14.08 19.31 11.45
N GLN A 366 -14.88 19.37 12.52
CA GLN A 366 -14.40 19.71 13.86
C GLN A 366 -13.70 18.53 14.52
N HIS A 367 -14.23 17.30 14.35
CA HIS A 367 -13.58 16.08 14.79
C HIS A 367 -12.23 15.86 14.09
N LYS A 368 -12.16 16.12 12.77
CA LYS A 368 -10.93 16.04 11.97
C LYS A 368 -9.88 17.05 12.44
N ARG A 369 -10.29 18.28 12.79
CA ARG A 369 -9.40 19.31 13.33
C ARG A 369 -8.84 18.93 14.70
N ASN A 370 -9.66 18.33 15.56
CA ASN A 370 -9.21 17.83 16.87
C ASN A 370 -8.21 16.68 16.72
N GLN A 371 -8.46 15.72 15.82
CA GLN A 371 -7.53 14.62 15.56
C GLN A 371 -6.21 15.11 14.96
N GLN A 372 -6.25 16.08 14.04
CA GLN A 372 -5.04 16.74 13.51
C GLN A 372 -4.23 17.44 14.61
N LEU A 373 -4.90 18.08 15.57
CA LEU A 373 -4.23 18.68 16.71
C LEU A 373 -3.56 17.61 17.57
N LEU A 374 -4.25 16.50 17.85
CA LEU A 374 -3.68 15.37 18.60
C LEU A 374 -2.45 14.79 17.91
N ASP A 375 -2.48 14.59 16.59
CA ASP A 375 -1.33 14.09 15.82
C ASP A 375 -0.13 15.05 15.90
N LYS A 376 -0.37 16.36 15.79
CA LYS A 376 0.69 17.38 15.95
C LYS A 376 1.26 17.39 17.36
N LEU A 377 0.42 17.30 18.39
CA LEU A 377 0.86 17.27 19.78
C LEU A 377 1.66 15.99 20.08
N LYS A 378 1.22 14.82 19.58
CA LYS A 378 1.99 13.56 19.69
C LYS A 378 3.33 13.64 18.99
N ALA A 379 3.35 14.17 17.76
CA ALA A 379 4.59 14.33 17.00
C ALA A 379 5.59 15.23 17.73
N ARG A 380 5.12 16.35 18.30
CA ARG A 380 5.99 17.35 18.93
C ARG A 380 6.39 17.02 20.38
N LEU A 381 5.44 16.59 21.21
CA LEU A 381 5.66 16.36 22.65
C LEU A 381 5.99 14.90 22.98
N GLY A 382 5.72 13.98 22.05
CA GLY A 382 5.87 12.54 22.23
C GLY A 382 4.64 11.85 22.79
N HIS A 383 4.58 10.53 22.59
CA HIS A 383 3.43 9.71 22.94
C HIS A 383 3.06 9.77 24.42
N GLN A 384 4.05 9.85 25.31
CA GLN A 384 3.84 9.88 26.76
C GLN A 384 3.30 11.22 27.28
N ALA A 385 3.34 12.29 26.47
CA ALA A 385 2.92 13.62 26.90
C ALA A 385 1.41 13.82 26.88
N LEU A 386 0.66 12.90 26.27
CA LEU A 386 -0.79 12.99 26.15
C LEU A 386 -1.43 11.71 26.68
N SER A 387 -2.28 11.83 27.69
CA SER A 387 -3.11 10.73 28.19
C SER A 387 -4.59 11.06 28.09
N GLY A 388 -5.40 10.05 27.75
CA GLY A 388 -6.83 10.07 27.95
C GLY A 388 -7.19 9.63 29.36
N ILE A 389 -8.40 9.92 29.79
CA ILE A 389 -8.96 9.44 31.06
C ILE A 389 -9.99 8.37 30.74
N ALA A 390 -9.88 7.21 31.38
CA ALA A 390 -10.84 6.12 31.25
C ALA A 390 -11.36 5.70 32.63
N LEU A 391 -12.61 5.26 32.67
CA LEU A 391 -13.18 4.63 33.87
C LEU A 391 -12.58 3.24 34.05
N ARG A 392 -12.36 2.87 35.31
CA ARG A 392 -11.92 1.54 35.71
C ARG A 392 -12.91 1.01 36.74
N GLU A 393 -13.31 -0.25 36.61
CA GLU A 393 -14.25 -0.89 37.52
C GLU A 393 -13.60 -1.12 38.89
N SER A 394 -13.66 -0.10 39.75
CA SER A 394 -13.19 -0.15 41.12
C SER A 394 -14.11 0.67 42.02
N TYR A 395 -14.33 0.16 43.23
CA TYR A 395 -15.04 0.87 44.29
C TYR A 395 -14.18 1.93 44.99
N LEU A 396 -12.85 1.79 44.93
CA LEU A 396 -11.95 2.75 45.55
C LEU A 396 -11.84 4.01 44.68
N PRO A 397 -12.11 5.21 45.23
CA PRO A 397 -12.14 6.45 44.44
C PRO A 397 -10.86 6.71 43.63
N GLU A 398 -9.70 6.42 44.20
CA GLU A 398 -8.39 6.61 43.57
C GLU A 398 -8.07 5.59 42.46
N GLN A 399 -8.85 4.49 42.38
CA GLN A 399 -8.70 3.43 41.39
C GLN A 399 -9.89 3.35 40.41
N ALA A 400 -10.94 4.16 40.60
CA ALA A 400 -12.14 4.19 39.76
C ALA A 400 -11.89 4.81 38.36
N TRP A 401 -10.68 5.29 38.12
CA TRP A 401 -10.23 5.84 36.85
C TRP A 401 -8.78 5.45 36.57
N GLN A 402 -8.35 5.59 35.33
CA GLN A 402 -6.96 5.39 34.92
C GLN A 402 -6.60 6.30 33.74
N ASN A 403 -5.32 6.62 33.62
CA ASN A 403 -4.77 7.16 32.37
C ASN A 403 -4.79 6.06 31.31
N THR A 404 -5.15 6.43 30.08
CA THR A 404 -5.09 5.57 28.91
C THR A 404 -4.28 6.25 27.81
N ASP A 405 -3.51 5.49 27.05
CA ASP A 405 -2.75 6.01 25.90
C ASP A 405 -3.68 6.38 24.73
N THR A 406 -4.95 5.99 24.81
CA THR A 406 -5.96 6.28 23.79
C THR A 406 -6.63 7.63 24.05
N LEU A 407 -6.22 8.67 23.32
CA LEU A 407 -6.85 10.00 23.34
C LEU A 407 -8.22 10.03 22.65
N ILE A 408 -8.56 8.98 21.90
CA ILE A 408 -9.86 8.82 21.26
C ILE A 408 -10.70 7.91 22.15
N ILE A 409 -11.48 8.50 23.05
CA ILE A 409 -12.59 7.78 23.67
C ILE A 409 -13.61 7.56 22.55
N LYS A 410 -13.58 6.39 21.91
CA LYS A 410 -14.72 5.93 21.12
C LYS A 410 -15.86 5.79 22.11
N SER A 411 -16.71 6.82 22.24
CA SER A 411 -18.00 6.65 22.87
C SER A 411 -18.79 5.75 21.93
N ASN A 412 -18.61 4.44 22.07
CA ASN A 412 -19.60 3.52 21.55
C ASN A 412 -20.92 4.02 22.16
N ALA A 413 -21.88 4.41 21.32
CA ALA A 413 -23.17 4.98 21.72
C ALA A 413 -24.05 4.01 22.56
N LYS A 414 -23.45 2.96 23.11
CA LYS A 414 -23.96 2.01 24.10
C LYS A 414 -23.02 1.87 25.31
N GLY A 415 -22.21 2.88 25.61
CA GLY A 415 -21.61 3.01 26.94
C GLY A 415 -22.77 3.04 27.93
N GLN A 416 -22.77 2.13 28.90
CA GLN A 416 -23.79 2.10 29.95
C GLN A 416 -24.02 3.53 30.43
N GLN A 417 -25.26 4.01 30.41
CA GLN A 417 -25.61 5.24 31.11
C GLN A 417 -25.35 4.98 32.60
N ILE A 418 -24.15 5.30 33.04
CA ILE A 418 -23.79 5.25 34.45
C ILE A 418 -24.62 6.36 35.07
N LYS A 419 -25.64 5.99 35.84
CA LYS A 419 -26.31 6.94 36.72
C LYS A 419 -25.31 7.27 37.82
N PRO A 420 -24.74 8.49 37.85
CA PRO A 420 -23.80 8.84 38.90
C PRO A 420 -24.53 8.70 40.24
N ILE A 421 -23.85 8.09 41.22
CA ILE A 421 -24.34 8.09 42.60
C ILE A 421 -24.44 9.55 43.02
N GLN A 422 -25.60 9.99 43.49
CA GLN A 422 -25.81 11.34 44.04
C GLN A 422 -25.22 11.42 45.45
N ALA A 423 -23.91 11.22 45.56
CA ALA A 423 -23.15 11.40 46.79
C ALA A 423 -22.26 12.65 46.64
N PRO A 424 -22.16 13.49 47.68
CA PRO A 424 -21.22 14.61 47.69
C PRO A 424 -19.78 14.08 47.61
N ARG A 425 -19.13 14.24 46.45
CA ARG A 425 -17.72 13.88 46.22
C ARG A 425 -16.84 15.13 46.19
N PRO A 426 -15.59 15.07 46.69
CA PRO A 426 -14.68 16.21 46.62
C PRO A 426 -14.24 16.49 45.18
N ASN A 427 -13.98 17.76 44.89
CA ASN A 427 -13.47 18.19 43.57
C ASN A 427 -12.00 17.81 43.39
N TRP A 428 -11.26 17.73 44.50
CA TRP A 428 -9.85 17.34 44.51
C TRP A 428 -9.63 16.10 45.35
N LEU A 429 -9.13 15.03 44.73
CA LEU A 429 -8.75 13.80 45.40
C LEU A 429 -7.22 13.72 45.51
N LEU A 430 -6.72 13.39 46.70
CA LEU A 430 -5.30 13.20 46.93
C LEU A 430 -4.85 11.87 46.30
N ALA A 431 -3.74 11.89 45.56
CA ALA A 431 -3.18 10.68 44.94
C ALA A 431 -2.80 9.59 45.97
N ARG A 432 -2.50 10.00 47.20
CA ARG A 432 -2.32 9.12 48.36
C ARG A 432 -3.01 9.75 49.56
N PRO A 433 -3.88 9.02 50.29
CA PRO A 433 -4.48 9.52 51.52
C PRO A 433 -3.39 9.93 52.54
N THR A 434 -3.62 11.05 53.22
CA THR A 434 -2.70 11.58 54.24
C THR A 434 -3.22 11.21 55.62
N LYS A 435 -2.40 10.56 56.44
CA LYS A 435 -2.79 10.17 57.80
C LYS A 435 -3.12 11.41 58.65
N LEU A 436 -4.22 11.33 59.39
CA LEU A 436 -4.68 12.37 60.30
C LEU A 436 -4.20 12.09 61.73
N GLU A 437 -3.99 13.15 62.48
CA GLU A 437 -3.75 13.06 63.92
C GLU A 437 -5.09 12.89 64.65
N SER A 438 -5.18 11.87 65.50
CA SER A 438 -6.34 11.61 66.35
C SER A 438 -5.93 11.62 67.83
N SER A 439 -6.49 12.53 68.62
CA SER A 439 -6.27 12.61 70.07
C SER A 439 -7.60 12.80 70.79
N GLU A 440 -7.83 12.06 71.87
CA GLU A 440 -9.06 12.13 72.69
C GLU A 440 -10.37 12.08 71.86
N HIS A 441 -10.44 11.23 70.83
CA HIS A 441 -11.57 11.10 69.90
C HIS A 441 -11.83 12.32 69.00
N LYS A 442 -10.88 13.26 68.91
CA LYS A 442 -10.92 14.41 68.01
C LYS A 442 -9.92 14.23 66.87
N LEU A 443 -10.31 14.68 65.68
CA LEU A 443 -9.48 14.63 64.47
C LEU A 443 -8.87 16.01 64.22
N PHE A 444 -7.61 16.03 63.80
CA PHE A 444 -6.88 17.27 63.57
C PHE A 444 -6.28 17.32 62.16
N TYR A 445 -6.60 18.40 61.45
CA TYR A 445 -5.99 18.79 60.19
C TYR A 445 -6.08 20.31 60.05
N GLN A 446 -4.94 21.00 60.19
CA GLN A 446 -4.88 22.47 60.22
C GLN A 446 -5.84 23.11 61.26
N GLY A 447 -6.12 22.37 62.34
CA GLY A 447 -7.15 22.68 63.33
C GLY A 447 -7.98 21.44 63.65
N GLU A 448 -8.87 21.57 64.64
CA GLU A 448 -9.83 20.53 64.99
C GLU A 448 -10.89 20.39 63.88
N LEU A 449 -11.14 19.15 63.47
CA LEU A 449 -12.13 18.79 62.47
C LEU A 449 -13.43 18.34 63.15
N GLN A 450 -14.56 18.89 62.67
CA GLN A 450 -15.90 18.46 63.04
C GLN A 450 -16.49 17.58 61.94
N LEU A 451 -16.86 16.35 62.27
CA LEU A 451 -17.58 15.47 61.33
C LEU A 451 -19.01 15.98 61.13
N LEU A 452 -19.39 16.22 59.88
CA LEU A 452 -20.71 16.73 59.48
C LEU A 452 -21.64 15.65 58.94
N GLN A 453 -21.10 14.71 58.15
CA GLN A 453 -21.88 13.68 57.45
C GLN A 453 -21.09 12.38 57.34
N GLY A 454 -21.77 11.24 57.50
CA GLY A 454 -21.21 9.89 57.36
C GLY A 454 -21.73 8.92 58.44
N PRO A 455 -21.26 7.65 58.45
CA PRO A 455 -20.33 7.08 57.49
C PRO A 455 -20.99 6.70 56.17
N GLU A 456 -20.31 6.98 55.06
CA GLU A 456 -20.50 6.25 53.81
C GLU A 456 -19.48 5.11 53.76
N ARG A 457 -19.96 3.87 53.77
CA ARG A 457 -19.10 2.71 53.71
C ARG A 457 -18.78 2.36 52.26
N ILE A 458 -17.50 2.41 51.92
CA ILE A 458 -16.97 1.83 50.69
C ILE A 458 -16.27 0.54 51.08
N ASP A 459 -16.91 -0.58 50.77
CA ASP A 459 -16.39 -1.92 51.03
C ASP A 459 -16.25 -2.67 49.70
N GLY A 460 -15.08 -3.23 49.47
CA GLY A 460 -14.71 -3.87 48.21
C GLY A 460 -13.54 -4.82 48.40
N TYR A 461 -13.24 -5.60 47.37
CA TYR A 461 -12.09 -6.51 47.33
C TYR A 461 -12.13 -7.64 48.37
N TRP A 462 -13.31 -8.17 48.72
CA TRP A 462 -13.47 -9.30 49.65
C TRP A 462 -12.68 -10.57 49.25
N TRP A 463 -12.32 -10.69 47.96
CA TRP A 463 -11.53 -11.79 47.39
C TRP A 463 -10.01 -11.55 47.42
N GLN A 464 -9.54 -10.35 47.78
CA GLN A 464 -8.12 -10.07 47.99
C GLN A 464 -7.80 -10.18 49.49
N HIS A 465 -6.62 -10.72 49.83
CA HIS A 465 -6.24 -10.93 51.23
C HIS A 465 -6.08 -9.58 51.96
N GLY A 466 -7.08 -9.23 52.76
CA GLY A 466 -7.15 -8.00 53.55
C GLY A 466 -8.54 -7.37 53.44
N ARG A 467 -9.22 -7.12 54.56
CA ARG A 467 -10.45 -6.31 54.53
C ARG A 467 -10.04 -4.88 54.19
N HIS A 468 -10.56 -4.31 53.11
CA HIS A 468 -10.27 -2.93 52.70
C HIS A 468 -11.53 -2.06 52.77
N GLY A 469 -12.31 -2.24 53.84
CA GLY A 469 -13.48 -1.41 54.10
C GLY A 469 -13.05 -0.05 54.64
N ARG A 470 -13.61 1.02 54.07
CA ARG A 470 -13.37 2.40 54.50
C ARG A 470 -14.70 3.08 54.80
N ASP A 471 -14.78 3.72 55.96
CA ASP A 471 -15.90 4.56 56.33
C ASP A 471 -15.56 6.02 56.07
N TYR A 472 -16.16 6.60 55.03
CA TYR A 472 -15.94 7.98 54.62
C TYR A 472 -16.88 8.95 55.32
N TYR A 473 -16.36 10.12 55.66
CA TYR A 473 -17.06 11.22 56.31
C TYR A 473 -16.71 12.55 55.63
N ILE A 474 -17.64 13.49 55.70
CA ILE A 474 -17.38 14.90 55.41
C ILE A 474 -17.06 15.58 56.73
N ALA A 475 -15.90 16.20 56.82
CA ALA A 475 -15.43 16.94 57.97
C ALA A 475 -15.28 18.42 57.63
N LYS A 476 -15.44 19.30 58.63
CA LYS A 476 -15.26 20.75 58.51
C LYS A 476 -14.19 21.22 59.48
N ASN A 477 -13.31 22.12 59.08
CA ASN A 477 -12.40 22.78 60.02
C ASN A 477 -12.99 24.08 60.57
N ARG A 478 -12.22 24.78 61.43
CA ARG A 478 -12.61 26.08 62.03
C ARG A 478 -12.71 27.23 61.02
N ARG A 479 -12.20 27.06 59.80
CA ARG A 479 -12.27 28.04 58.70
C ARG A 479 -13.41 27.73 57.73
N ASP A 480 -14.29 26.79 58.10
CA ASP A 480 -15.39 26.31 57.29
C ASP A 480 -15.01 25.57 56.00
N GLU A 481 -13.75 25.16 55.87
CA GLU A 481 -13.28 24.33 54.77
C GLU A 481 -13.72 22.87 54.96
N LEU A 482 -14.15 22.24 53.87
CA LEU A 482 -14.71 20.89 53.87
C LEU A 482 -13.71 19.86 53.35
N TYR A 483 -13.59 18.76 54.10
CA TYR A 483 -12.63 17.69 53.87
C TYR A 483 -13.34 16.35 53.77
N TRP A 484 -12.87 15.51 52.85
CA TRP A 484 -13.31 14.13 52.73
C TRP A 484 -12.30 13.23 53.43
N VAL A 485 -12.69 12.70 54.59
CA VAL A 485 -11.83 11.89 55.46
C VAL A 485 -12.42 10.49 55.57
N PHE A 486 -11.61 9.49 55.86
CA PHE A 486 -12.10 8.15 56.15
C PHE A 486 -11.38 7.51 57.31
N GLN A 487 -12.08 6.58 57.95
CA GLN A 487 -11.47 5.60 58.85
C GLN A 487 -11.26 4.29 58.10
N ASP A 488 -10.05 3.78 58.13
CA ASP A 488 -9.73 2.44 57.62
C ASP A 488 -10.22 1.40 58.65
N LEU A 489 -11.10 0.48 58.25
CA LEU A 489 -11.69 -0.49 59.17
C LEU A 489 -10.74 -1.61 59.60
N THR A 490 -9.57 -1.72 58.98
CA THR A 490 -8.55 -2.72 59.35
C THR A 490 -7.51 -2.15 60.30
N THR A 491 -7.10 -0.91 60.10
CA THR A 491 -6.11 -0.25 60.95
C THR A 491 -6.73 0.64 62.03
N GLU A 492 -8.03 0.96 61.90
CA GLU A 492 -8.78 1.94 62.69
C GLU A 492 -8.21 3.37 62.61
N GLU A 493 -7.27 3.61 61.70
CA GLU A 493 -6.61 4.91 61.50
C GLU A 493 -7.42 5.83 60.59
N TRP A 494 -7.26 7.13 60.81
CA TRP A 494 -7.94 8.17 60.05
C TRP A 494 -7.04 8.77 58.98
N PHE A 495 -7.63 9.03 57.82
CA PHE A 495 -6.94 9.61 56.67
C PHE A 495 -7.78 10.70 56.02
N LEU A 496 -7.10 11.75 55.56
CA LEU A 496 -7.63 12.73 54.62
C LEU A 496 -7.45 12.20 53.20
N HIS A 497 -8.51 12.22 52.40
CA HIS A 497 -8.47 11.74 51.03
C HIS A 497 -8.86 12.79 49.99
N GLY A 498 -9.68 13.78 50.34
CA GLY A 498 -10.06 14.83 49.39
C GLY A 498 -10.47 16.13 50.03
N VAL A 499 -10.57 17.17 49.20
CA VAL A 499 -10.92 18.54 49.59
C VAL A 499 -12.06 19.02 48.70
N TYR A 500 -13.08 19.61 49.32
CA TYR A 500 -14.17 20.26 48.61
C TYR A 500 -13.80 21.73 48.39
N SER A 501 -14.08 22.26 47.19
CA SER A 501 -13.80 23.64 46.80
C SER A 501 -14.97 24.57 47.02
#